data_AF-A0A3R7T7Y2-F1
#
_entry.id   AF-A0A3R7T7Y2-F1
#
_cell.length_a   1.000
_cell.length_b   1.000
_cell.length_c   1.000
_cell.angle_alpha   90.00
_cell.angle_beta   90.00
_cell.angle_gamma   90.00
#
_symmetry.space_group_name_H-M   'P 1'
#
loop_
_entity.id
_entity.type
_entity.pdbx_description
1 polymer ?
#
loop_
_entity_poly.entity_id
_entity_poly.type
_entity_poly.pdbx_seq_one_letter_code
_entity_poly.pdbx_strand_id
1 'polypeptide(L)'
;MTYTFEQGIERILEIFNNDYAEWTDRANIKLLKTNEYSLEEGRNYFKIVVDKHGNQQTVAGFIVKKDTKKFKKGDLLKAASWSAPATNFARGNVFEEDSMQKCIRWTGIM
;
A
#
# COMPACT_ATOMS: atom_id res chain seq x y z
N MET A 1 8.01 -7.67 15.74
CA MET A 1 8.35 -6.29 16.17
C MET A 1 7.17 -5.40 15.86
N THR A 2 6.79 -4.50 16.76
CA THR A 2 5.80 -3.44 16.47
C THR A 2 6.54 -2.21 15.96
N TYR A 3 6.19 -1.75 14.77
CA TYR A 3 6.80 -0.57 14.15
C TYR A 3 6.20 0.72 14.70
N THR A 4 6.92 1.84 14.56
CA THR A 4 6.25 3.14 14.55
C THR A 4 5.39 3.28 13.30
N PHE A 5 4.51 4.29 13.27
CA PHE A 5 3.61 4.49 12.14
C PHE A 5 4.40 4.81 10.85
N GLU A 6 5.42 5.63 10.97
CA GLU A 6 6.31 6.04 9.88
C GLU A 6 7.14 4.85 9.37
N GLN A 7 7.72 4.06 10.27
CA GLN A 7 8.47 2.85 9.91
C GLN A 7 7.57 1.81 9.21
N GLY A 8 6.32 1.66 9.67
CA GLY A 8 5.40 0.75 9.02
C GLY A 8 5.00 1.23 7.62
N ILE A 9 4.89 2.54 7.39
CA ILE A 9 4.69 3.10 6.05
C ILE A 9 5.87 2.78 5.13
N GLU A 10 7.11 3.01 5.60
CA GLU A 10 8.31 2.66 4.85
C GLU A 10 8.31 1.16 4.50
N ARG A 11 7.96 0.32 5.48
CA ARG A 11 7.88 -1.13 5.27
C ARG A 11 6.83 -1.54 4.24
N ILE A 12 5.68 -0.86 4.21
CA ILE A 12 4.66 -1.07 3.17
C ILE A 12 5.25 -0.83 1.77
N LEU A 13 5.97 0.28 1.58
CA LEU A 13 6.58 0.63 0.29
C LEU A 13 7.69 -0.36 -0.11
N GLU A 14 8.46 -0.86 0.85
CA GLU A 14 9.42 -1.94 0.61
C GLU A 14 8.75 -3.23 0.15
N ILE A 15 7.65 -3.64 0.80
CA ILE A 15 6.91 -4.86 0.43
C ILE A 15 6.36 -4.73 -0.99
N PHE A 16 5.81 -3.57 -1.35
CA PHE A 16 5.35 -3.30 -2.72
C PHE A 16 6.48 -3.44 -3.76
N ASN A 17 7.65 -2.87 -3.48
CA ASN A 17 8.81 -2.95 -4.38
C ASN A 17 9.37 -4.36 -4.50
N ASN A 18 9.46 -5.08 -3.38
CA ASN A 18 9.97 -6.46 -3.36
C ASN A 18 9.05 -7.39 -4.15
N ASP A 19 7.73 -7.32 -3.93
CA ASP A 19 6.76 -8.15 -4.67
C ASP A 19 6.79 -7.84 -6.19
N TYR A 20 7.02 -6.57 -6.57
CA TYR A 20 7.20 -6.18 -7.97
C TYR A 20 8.49 -6.76 -8.55
N ALA A 21 9.61 -6.64 -7.82
CA ALA A 21 10.91 -7.16 -8.25
C ALA A 21 10.85 -8.69 -8.46
N GLU A 22 10.28 -9.43 -7.50
CA GLU A 22 10.08 -10.87 -7.59
C GLU A 22 9.17 -11.26 -8.77
N TRP A 23 8.14 -10.47 -9.07
CA TRP A 23 7.30 -10.70 -10.24
C TRP A 23 8.08 -10.45 -11.54
N THR A 24 8.86 -9.37 -11.64
CA THR A 24 9.65 -9.07 -12.84
C THR A 24 10.74 -10.11 -13.12
N ASP A 25 11.38 -10.62 -12.07
CA ASP A 25 12.39 -11.68 -12.17
C ASP A 25 11.76 -12.97 -12.70
N ARG A 26 10.63 -13.40 -12.11
CA ARG A 26 9.86 -14.56 -12.60
C ARG A 26 9.37 -14.40 -14.04
N ALA A 27 9.07 -13.17 -14.45
CA ALA A 27 8.65 -12.85 -15.82
C ALA A 27 9.82 -12.69 -16.81
N ASN A 28 11.08 -12.78 -16.34
CA ASN A 28 12.30 -12.55 -17.13
C ASN A 28 12.31 -11.18 -17.86
N ILE A 29 11.78 -10.15 -17.19
CA ILE A 29 11.73 -8.77 -17.72
C ILE A 29 12.96 -8.01 -17.22
N LYS A 30 13.88 -7.64 -18.13
CA LYS A 30 15.15 -6.96 -17.80
C LYS A 30 15.04 -5.45 -17.54
N LEU A 31 13.82 -4.89 -17.54
CA LEU A 31 13.61 -3.44 -17.42
C LEU A 31 13.34 -3.05 -15.96
N LEU A 32 14.40 -2.89 -15.16
CA LEU A 32 14.25 -2.40 -13.79
C LEU A 32 14.16 -0.88 -13.79
N LYS A 33 12.93 -0.37 -13.71
CA LYS A 33 12.68 0.80 -12.89
C LYS A 33 11.72 0.36 -11.79
N THR A 34 12.16 0.51 -10.56
CA THR A 34 11.29 0.50 -9.37
C THR A 34 10.10 1.41 -9.65
N ASN A 35 8.91 1.00 -9.20
CA ASN A 35 7.78 1.92 -9.25
C ASN A 35 8.04 3.06 -8.27
N GLU A 36 7.64 4.27 -8.65
CA GLU A 36 7.64 5.39 -7.73
C GLU A 36 6.33 5.38 -6.96
N TYR A 37 6.40 5.59 -5.65
CA TYR A 37 5.24 5.62 -4.77
C TYR A 37 5.14 6.99 -4.14
N SER A 38 3.94 7.56 -4.15
CA SER A 38 3.62 8.80 -3.46
C SER A 38 2.51 8.58 -2.45
N LEU A 39 2.59 9.30 -1.33
CA LEU A 39 1.58 9.31 -0.29
C LEU A 39 0.84 10.64 -0.34
N GLU A 40 -0.42 10.58 -0.75
CA GLU A 40 -1.30 11.73 -0.71
C GLU A 40 -2.09 11.76 0.60
N GLU A 41 -1.99 12.86 1.34
CA GLU A 41 -2.68 13.03 2.61
C GLU A 41 -4.13 13.49 2.40
N GLY A 42 -5.08 12.71 2.91
CA GLY A 42 -6.48 13.08 3.01
C GLY A 42 -6.93 13.31 4.46
N ARG A 43 -8.22 13.62 4.64
CA ARG A 43 -8.81 13.91 5.97
C ARG A 43 -8.68 12.76 6.97
N ASN A 44 -8.93 11.53 6.50
CA ASN A 44 -8.97 10.32 7.34
C ASN A 44 -7.99 9.24 6.88
N TYR A 45 -7.45 9.36 5.67
CA TYR A 45 -6.65 8.32 5.03
C TYR A 45 -5.42 8.93 4.38
N PHE A 46 -4.30 8.21 4.39
CA PHE A 46 -3.25 8.39 3.41
C PHE A 46 -3.57 7.51 2.21
N LYS A 47 -3.47 8.06 1.01
CA LYS A 47 -3.65 7.34 -0.25
C LYS A 47 -2.27 7.00 -0.81
N ILE A 48 -2.04 5.73 -1.12
CA ILE A 48 -0.82 5.26 -1.77
C ILE A 48 -1.06 5.28 -3.27
N VAL A 49 -0.32 6.12 -3.97
CA VAL A 49 -0.34 6.22 -5.43
C VAL A 49 0.94 5.62 -5.99
N VAL A 50 0.80 4.84 -7.05
CA VAL A 50 1.89 4.20 -7.78
C VAL A 50 1.97 4.82 -9.16
N ASP A 51 3.13 5.39 -9.46
CA ASP A 51 3.48 5.93 -10.75
C ASP A 51 4.17 4.83 -11.56
N LYS A 52 3.44 4.29 -12.55
CA LYS A 52 3.95 3.25 -13.45
C LYS A 52 4.60 3.90 -14.67
N HIS A 53 5.54 3.16 -15.27
CA HIS A 53 6.22 3.58 -16.50
C HIS A 53 5.20 3.87 -17.61
N GLY A 54 5.19 5.12 -18.11
CA GLY A 54 4.25 5.57 -19.14
C GLY A 54 3.19 6.58 -18.67
N ASN A 55 3.45 7.32 -17.59
CA ASN A 55 2.55 8.36 -17.03
C ASN A 55 1.19 7.82 -16.56
N GLN A 56 1.12 6.54 -16.19
CA GLN A 56 -0.10 5.96 -15.64
C GLN A 56 -0.01 5.87 -14.13
N GLN A 57 -0.89 6.62 -13.46
CA GLN A 57 -1.00 6.59 -12.01
C GLN A 57 -2.11 5.62 -11.60
N THR A 58 -1.85 4.83 -10.56
CA THR A 58 -2.84 3.90 -9.99
C THR A 58 -2.85 4.01 -8.48
N VAL A 59 -4.00 3.76 -7.84
CA VAL A 59 -4.09 3.74 -6.38
C VAL A 59 -3.84 2.33 -5.89
N ALA A 60 -2.77 2.14 -5.12
CA ALA A 60 -2.45 0.85 -4.51
C ALA A 60 -3.32 0.56 -3.29
N GLY A 61 -3.74 1.59 -2.56
CA GLY A 61 -4.63 1.42 -1.42
C GLY A 61 -4.57 2.61 -0.46
N PHE A 62 -5.11 2.41 0.73
CA PHE A 62 -5.27 3.46 1.73
C PHE A 62 -4.82 3.00 3.11
N ILE A 63 -4.24 3.91 3.87
CA ILE A 63 -3.83 3.72 5.27
C ILE A 63 -4.69 4.64 6.13
N VAL A 64 -5.32 4.09 7.17
CA VAL A 64 -6.15 4.88 8.08
C VAL A 64 -5.26 5.77 8.95
N LYS A 65 -5.40 7.09 8.80
CA LYS A 65 -4.56 8.09 9.48
C LYS A 65 -4.93 8.27 10.95
N LYS A 66 -6.22 8.15 11.26
CA LYS A 66 -6.77 8.34 12.60
C LYS A 66 -7.99 7.46 12.80
N ASP A 67 -8.30 7.16 14.06
CA ASP A 67 -9.47 6.40 14.42
C ASP A 67 -10.75 7.00 13.83
N THR A 68 -11.58 6.10 13.30
CA THR A 68 -12.91 6.38 12.80
C THR A 68 -13.91 5.51 13.55
N LYS A 69 -15.21 5.62 13.21
CA LYS A 69 -16.24 4.74 13.79
C LYS A 69 -15.99 3.25 13.51
N LYS A 70 -15.34 2.91 12.39
CA LYS A 70 -15.18 1.52 11.92
C LYS A 70 -13.74 1.02 11.91
N PHE A 71 -12.77 1.91 11.68
CA PHE A 71 -11.37 1.55 11.49
C PHE A 71 -10.47 2.29 12.47
N LYS A 72 -9.34 1.66 12.80
CA LYS A 72 -8.31 2.18 13.69
C LYS A 72 -7.15 2.76 12.91
N LYS A 73 -6.43 3.69 13.52
CA LYS A 73 -5.17 4.22 12.95
C LYS A 73 -4.27 3.03 12.56
N GLY A 74 -3.75 3.08 11.34
CA GLY A 74 -2.87 2.04 10.80
C GLY A 74 -3.57 0.95 10.00
N ASP A 75 -4.90 0.85 10.04
CA ASP A 75 -5.62 -0.13 9.22
C ASP A 75 -5.34 0.09 7.72
N LEU A 76 -5.10 -1.00 7.02
CA LEU A 76 -4.86 -1.04 5.58
C LEU A 76 -6.17 -1.37 4.86
N LEU A 77 -6.52 -0.56 3.86
CA LEU A 77 -7.76 -0.71 3.11
C LEU A 77 -7.47 -0.81 1.61
N LYS A 78 -8.17 -1.75 0.96
CA LYS A 78 -8.18 -1.90 -0.49
C LYS A 78 -8.74 -0.66 -1.17
N ALA A 79 -8.18 -0.25 -2.30
CA ALA A 79 -8.77 0.82 -3.13
C ALA A 79 -10.09 0.35 -3.77
N ALA A 80 -11.16 1.14 -3.61
CA ALA A 80 -12.43 0.94 -4.33
C ALA A 80 -12.57 1.90 -5.51
N SER A 81 -11.98 3.09 -5.39
CA SER A 81 -11.88 4.09 -6.45
C SER A 81 -10.60 4.92 -6.26
N TRP A 82 -10.35 5.87 -7.18
CA TRP A 82 -9.26 6.82 -7.05
C TRP A 82 -9.26 7.59 -5.72
N SER A 83 -10.46 7.93 -5.22
CA SER A 83 -10.63 8.83 -4.09
C SER A 83 -11.07 8.14 -2.80
N ALA A 84 -11.40 6.84 -2.84
CA ALA A 84 -11.99 6.16 -1.69
C ALA A 84 -11.56 4.68 -1.52
N PRO A 85 -11.34 4.23 -0.27
CA PRO A 85 -11.13 2.82 0.03
C PRO A 85 -12.44 2.03 0.04
N ALA A 86 -12.32 0.71 -0.10
CA ALA A 86 -13.35 -0.24 0.25
C ALA A 86 -13.51 -0.29 1.78
N THR A 87 -14.70 0.03 2.28
CA THR A 87 -14.97 0.14 3.72
C THR A 87 -15.65 -1.11 4.31
N ASN A 88 -15.45 -2.27 3.70
CA ASN A 88 -16.02 -3.53 4.18
C ASN A 88 -15.28 -4.09 5.40
N PHE A 89 -13.95 -4.25 5.34
CA PHE A 89 -13.10 -4.74 6.43
C PHE A 89 -11.64 -4.25 6.27
N ALA A 90 -10.85 -4.26 7.35
CA ALA A 90 -9.42 -3.98 7.29
C ALA A 90 -8.65 -5.18 6.71
N ARG A 91 -7.69 -4.94 5.82
CA ARG A 91 -6.89 -5.99 5.16
C ARG A 91 -5.65 -6.40 5.96
N GLY A 92 -5.14 -5.47 6.75
CA GLY A 92 -4.00 -5.63 7.62
C GLY A 92 -3.80 -4.35 8.42
N ASN A 93 -2.68 -4.24 9.10
CA ASN A 93 -2.34 -3.09 9.90
C ASN A 93 -0.85 -2.74 9.78
N VAL A 94 -0.55 -1.43 9.70
CA VAL A 94 0.79 -0.86 9.54
C VAL A 94 1.76 -1.26 10.67
N PHE A 95 1.24 -1.63 11.84
CA PHE A 95 2.05 -2.03 12.98
C PHE A 95 2.37 -3.54 13.00
N GLU A 96 1.78 -4.32 12.10
CA GLU A 96 1.83 -5.78 12.08
C GLU A 96 2.37 -6.31 10.74
N GLU A 97 3.67 -6.60 10.69
CA GLU A 97 4.36 -7.02 9.45
C GLU A 97 3.73 -8.23 8.74
N ASP A 98 3.37 -9.25 9.51
CA ASP A 98 2.76 -10.46 8.99
C ASP A 98 1.44 -10.16 8.26
N SER A 99 0.65 -9.22 8.79
CA SER A 99 -0.57 -8.76 8.13
C SER A 99 -0.27 -7.99 6.83
N MET A 100 0.78 -7.16 6.83
CA MET A 100 1.22 -6.39 5.66
C MET A 100 1.64 -7.32 4.53
N GLN A 101 2.50 -8.30 4.80
CA GLN A 101 2.97 -9.26 3.80
C GLN A 101 1.83 -10.12 3.23
N LYS A 102 0.82 -10.44 4.05
CA LYS A 102 -0.34 -11.23 3.59
C LYS A 102 -1.26 -10.44 2.66
N CYS A 103 -1.47 -9.15 2.91
CA CYS A 103 -2.45 -8.36 2.17
C CYS A 103 -1.89 -7.48 1.05
N ILE A 104 -0.59 -7.16 1.06
CA ILE A 104 0.04 -6.30 0.04
C ILE A 104 0.54 -7.15 -1.12
N ARG A 105 0.23 -6.71 -2.34
CA ARG A 105 0.86 -7.15 -3.59
C ARG A 105 1.31 -5.94 -4.38
N TRP A 106 2.19 -6.09 -5.36
CA TRP A 106 2.63 -5.01 -6.24
C TRP A 106 1.46 -4.31 -6.97
N THR A 107 0.32 -5.00 -7.10
CA THR A 107 -0.92 -4.46 -7.68
C THR A 107 -1.79 -3.67 -6.70
N GLY A 108 -1.54 -3.74 -5.40
CA GLY A 108 -2.31 -3.04 -4.36
C GLY A 108 -2.50 -3.83 -3.06
N ILE A 109 -3.16 -3.20 -2.09
CA ILE A 109 -3.68 -3.81 -0.87
C ILE A 109 -4.95 -4.60 -1.23
N MET A 110 -5.02 -5.88 -0.86
CA MET A 110 -6.06 -6.81 -1.31
C MET A 110 -6.95 -7.34 -0.19
#